data_AF-A0A8H7X3K5-F1
#
_entry.id   AF-A0A8H7X3K5-F1
#
_cell.length_a   1.000
_cell.length_b   1.000
_cell.length_c   1.000
_cell.angle_alpha   90.00
_cell.angle_beta   90.00
_cell.angle_gamma   90.00
#
_symmetry.space_group_name_H-M   'P 1'
#
loop_
_entity.id
_entity.type
_entity.pdbx_description
1 polymer ?
#
loop_
_entity_poly.entity_id
_entity_poly.type
_entity_poly.pdbx_seq_one_letter_code
_entity_poly.pdbx_strand_id
1 'polypeptide(L)'
;MRGQLQDYLTNRDQFERELGDSEWCLPATLNAIRGILETLVPQRDKASVEETFNVDMLIQQFRMGVADLVKLALWLSQLLKCHCAPMRDNWVNDMVTQLSRGDQTGDVTMLVAGMKNLLGVLEAMKLDVANHQIRCLRPLLIDDTVHFEQKFFIKKIALGRVDIGGAHAWFRRASSLPEAAASSTVMQSQTWDFMKAMVQLTRPFKSELFPHTFLFDEERLIKLRADMLDMVNLEICMRLYRILDAQNKSSRDETPTTSFASSPYDRPASPADDTEYSSPTIPSLHDFDITRFSRQDNGHAMGHPLGKQSWMTNVDESYANSSVSSPQSSPSLTASTPDTLPPTPLYLTPVSSDSVSASQLRTSLLAILSSSTSSKKWDALSPDLALQILRQTTISLIRLPHFESHLATHLSNPRSKLYQDAEEHILTNLCADLEKLVETYTPLSNLQIFEAATASRVVSASASAQCNSFKKEITEMATRMAHIGILHWRVWAPLAYLVDPDAEEERDSE
;
A
#
# COMPACT_ATOMS: atom_id res chain seq x y z
N MET A 1 -12.13 43.49 10.13
CA MET A 1 -13.52 43.17 9.72
C MET A 1 -14.55 43.33 10.83
N ARG A 2 -14.55 42.51 11.91
CA ARG A 2 -15.62 42.56 12.94
C ARG A 2 -15.89 43.97 13.50
N GLY A 3 -14.84 44.67 13.96
CA GLY A 3 -14.96 46.04 14.46
C GLY A 3 -15.58 46.98 13.41
N GLN A 4 -14.96 47.09 12.24
CA GLN A 4 -15.48 47.91 11.13
C GLN A 4 -16.95 47.64 10.76
N LEU A 5 -17.39 46.37 10.77
CA LEU A 5 -18.78 46.03 10.44
C LEU A 5 -19.74 46.43 11.57
N GLN A 6 -19.33 46.27 12.82
CA GLN A 6 -20.10 46.68 14.00
C GLN A 6 -20.20 48.21 14.11
N ASP A 7 -19.11 48.92 13.84
CA ASP A 7 -19.05 50.38 13.83
C ASP A 7 -19.97 50.94 12.75
N TYR A 8 -19.93 50.36 11.54
CA TYR A 8 -20.82 50.72 10.43
C TYR A 8 -22.30 50.54 10.76
N LEU A 9 -22.66 49.42 11.42
CA LEU A 9 -24.04 49.14 11.81
C LEU A 9 -24.53 50.01 12.99
N THR A 10 -23.62 50.45 13.86
CA THR A 10 -23.96 51.27 15.03
C THR A 10 -24.15 52.74 14.65
N ASN A 11 -23.22 53.30 13.87
CA ASN A 11 -23.28 54.70 13.44
C ASN A 11 -22.61 54.90 12.08
N ARG A 12 -23.42 54.83 11.02
CA ARG A 12 -22.96 54.94 9.63
C ARG A 12 -22.22 56.24 9.35
N ASP A 13 -22.76 57.39 9.75
CA ASP A 13 -22.19 58.71 9.44
C ASP A 13 -20.86 58.94 10.17
N GLN A 14 -20.70 58.34 11.34
CA GLN A 14 -19.44 58.36 12.08
C GLN A 14 -18.42 57.44 11.41
N PHE A 15 -18.80 56.22 11.06
CA PHE A 15 -17.93 55.28 10.37
C PHE A 15 -17.44 55.81 9.04
N GLU A 16 -18.32 56.40 8.20
CA GLU A 16 -17.92 56.95 6.90
C GLU A 16 -16.95 58.14 7.05
N ARG A 17 -17.08 58.94 8.11
CA ARG A 17 -16.12 60.02 8.42
C ARG A 17 -14.79 59.50 8.95
N GLU A 18 -14.80 58.47 9.78
CA GLU A 18 -13.59 57.86 10.37
C GLU A 18 -12.82 57.00 9.36
N LEU A 19 -13.53 56.36 8.42
CA LEU A 19 -12.91 55.58 7.35
C LEU A 19 -12.11 56.48 6.41
N GLY A 20 -12.65 57.65 6.02
CA GLY A 20 -11.96 58.61 5.15
C GLY A 20 -11.46 57.96 3.86
N ASP A 21 -10.14 58.02 3.61
CA ASP A 21 -9.46 57.39 2.47
C ASP A 21 -9.01 55.93 2.75
N SER A 22 -9.29 55.38 3.93
CA SER A 22 -8.87 54.02 4.30
C SER A 22 -9.74 52.95 3.61
N GLU A 23 -9.12 51.83 3.26
CA GLU A 23 -9.83 50.74 2.57
C GLU A 23 -10.81 50.00 3.51
N TRP A 24 -12.06 49.90 3.07
CA TRP A 24 -13.07 49.14 3.79
C TRP A 24 -12.85 47.63 3.58
N CYS A 25 -12.70 46.89 4.68
CA CYS A 25 -12.37 45.47 4.65
C CYS A 25 -13.46 44.60 3.98
N LEU A 26 -14.73 45.00 4.02
CA LEU A 26 -15.83 44.22 3.42
C LEU A 26 -15.72 44.18 1.87
N PRO A 27 -15.70 45.32 1.14
CA PRO A 27 -15.42 45.33 -0.29
C PRO A 27 -14.14 44.60 -0.67
N ALA A 28 -13.04 44.83 0.06
CA ALA A 28 -11.78 44.15 -0.19
C ALA A 28 -11.90 42.62 -0.10
N THR A 29 -12.64 42.12 0.89
CA THR A 29 -12.86 40.68 1.07
C THR A 29 -13.77 40.10 0.00
N LEU A 30 -14.83 40.81 -0.39
CA LEU A 30 -15.70 40.38 -1.48
C LEU A 30 -14.95 40.37 -2.82
N ASN A 31 -14.11 41.37 -3.09
CA ASN A 31 -13.24 41.37 -4.27
C ASN A 31 -12.25 40.19 -4.25
N ALA A 32 -11.66 39.88 -3.10
CA ALA A 32 -10.79 38.71 -2.96
C ALA A 32 -11.54 37.40 -3.23
N ILE A 33 -12.75 37.24 -2.68
CA ILE A 33 -13.61 36.07 -2.92
C ILE A 33 -13.94 35.95 -4.41
N ARG A 34 -14.36 37.05 -5.05
CA ARG A 34 -14.68 37.08 -6.49
C ARG A 34 -13.48 36.65 -7.33
N GLY A 35 -12.31 37.25 -7.09
CA GLY A 35 -11.09 36.91 -7.81
C GLY A 35 -10.72 35.44 -7.66
N ILE A 36 -10.91 34.86 -6.46
CA ILE A 36 -10.68 33.42 -6.26
C ILE A 36 -11.71 32.58 -7.02
N LEU A 37 -13.00 32.90 -6.93
CA LEU A 37 -14.06 32.19 -7.66
C LEU A 37 -13.80 32.17 -9.17
N GLU A 38 -13.43 33.30 -9.77
CA GLU A 38 -13.12 33.39 -11.20
C GLU A 38 -11.93 32.52 -11.63
N THR A 39 -10.96 32.27 -10.74
CA THR A 39 -9.85 31.35 -11.01
C THR A 39 -10.21 29.88 -10.83
N LEU A 40 -11.19 29.59 -9.97
CA LEU A 40 -11.56 28.24 -9.57
C LEU A 40 -12.63 27.62 -10.47
N VAL A 41 -13.58 28.42 -10.95
CA VAL A 41 -14.70 27.92 -11.73
C VAL A 41 -14.39 27.77 -13.22
N PRO A 42 -14.95 26.76 -13.90
CA PRO A 42 -14.83 26.62 -15.34
C PRO A 42 -15.43 27.80 -16.10
N GLN A 43 -15.00 28.00 -17.36
CA GLN A 43 -15.45 29.11 -18.20
C GLN A 43 -16.98 29.23 -18.33
N ARG A 44 -17.69 28.10 -18.27
CA ARG A 44 -19.16 28.03 -18.32
C ARG A 44 -19.83 28.81 -17.19
N ASP A 45 -19.26 28.76 -15.99
CA ASP A 45 -19.92 29.25 -14.78
C ASP A 45 -19.45 30.67 -14.38
N LYS A 46 -18.41 31.20 -15.05
CA LYS A 46 -17.88 32.55 -14.83
C LYS A 46 -18.91 33.66 -15.03
N ALA A 47 -19.76 33.54 -16.05
CA ALA A 47 -20.81 34.52 -16.30
C ALA A 47 -21.81 34.61 -15.14
N SER A 48 -22.17 33.46 -14.54
CA SER A 48 -23.06 33.42 -13.37
C SER A 48 -22.41 34.06 -12.13
N VAL A 49 -21.09 33.88 -11.96
CA VAL A 49 -20.32 34.53 -10.89
C VAL A 49 -20.29 36.04 -11.05
N GLU A 50 -20.04 36.53 -12.27
CA GLU A 50 -20.00 37.96 -12.56
C GLU A 50 -21.36 38.65 -12.33
N GLU A 51 -22.45 37.99 -12.72
CA GLU A 51 -23.81 38.51 -12.53
C GLU A 51 -24.24 38.50 -11.05
N THR A 52 -24.05 37.36 -10.36
CA THR A 52 -24.61 37.15 -9.02
C THR A 52 -23.72 37.67 -7.91
N PHE A 53 -22.40 37.64 -8.10
CA PHE A 53 -21.38 38.09 -7.13
C PHE A 53 -20.76 39.43 -7.57
N ASN A 54 -21.58 40.35 -8.08
CA ASN A 54 -21.15 41.71 -8.41
C ASN A 54 -20.90 42.52 -7.13
N VAL A 55 -19.63 42.80 -6.82
CA VAL A 55 -19.23 43.44 -5.57
C VAL A 55 -19.82 44.84 -5.40
N ASP A 56 -19.87 45.65 -6.46
CA ASP A 56 -20.42 47.01 -6.39
C ASP A 56 -21.92 46.98 -6.04
N MET A 57 -22.67 46.07 -6.69
CA MET A 57 -24.08 45.87 -6.42
C MET A 57 -24.32 45.34 -5.01
N LEU A 58 -23.52 44.36 -4.55
CA LEU A 58 -23.63 43.81 -3.20
C LEU A 58 -23.35 44.87 -2.13
N ILE A 59 -22.32 45.71 -2.33
CA ILE A 59 -22.02 46.82 -1.42
C ILE A 59 -23.12 47.87 -1.44
N GLN A 60 -23.70 48.18 -2.60
CA GLN A 60 -24.83 49.10 -2.69
C GLN A 60 -26.06 48.57 -1.95
N GLN A 61 -26.43 47.30 -2.16
CA GLN A 61 -27.55 46.65 -1.48
C GLN A 61 -27.33 46.61 0.04
N PHE A 62 -26.09 46.31 0.47
CA PHE A 62 -25.72 46.31 1.87
C PHE A 62 -25.85 47.71 2.49
N ARG A 63 -25.39 48.75 1.79
CA ARG A 63 -25.52 50.15 2.25
C ARG A 63 -26.96 50.62 2.41
N MET A 64 -27.86 50.09 1.58
CA MET A 64 -29.29 50.39 1.62
C MET A 64 -30.08 49.48 2.57
N GLY A 65 -29.42 48.48 3.19
CA GLY A 65 -30.07 47.53 4.10
C GLY A 65 -31.01 46.53 3.41
N VAL A 66 -30.83 46.28 2.12
CA VAL A 66 -31.68 45.39 1.30
C VAL A 66 -30.93 44.19 0.73
N ALA A 67 -29.69 43.94 1.17
CA ALA A 67 -28.91 42.79 0.74
C ALA A 67 -29.51 41.48 1.28
N ASP A 68 -29.82 40.55 0.38
CA ASP A 68 -30.32 39.22 0.74
C ASP A 68 -29.14 38.23 0.84
N LEU A 69 -28.53 38.16 2.03
CA LEU A 69 -27.38 37.30 2.28
C LEU A 69 -27.77 35.82 2.30
N VAL A 70 -29.03 35.48 2.61
CA VAL A 70 -29.54 34.11 2.60
C VAL A 70 -29.54 33.58 1.16
N LYS A 71 -30.09 34.35 0.21
CA LYS A 71 -30.10 33.97 -1.21
C LYS A 71 -28.69 33.87 -1.78
N LEU A 72 -27.81 34.81 -1.44
CA LEU A 72 -26.40 34.76 -1.85
C LEU A 72 -25.70 33.50 -1.33
N ALA A 73 -25.90 33.17 -0.05
CA ALA A 73 -25.30 32.00 0.57
C ALA A 73 -25.79 30.68 -0.06
N LEU A 74 -27.08 30.59 -0.39
CA LEU A 74 -27.66 29.43 -1.07
C LEU A 74 -27.10 29.25 -2.48
N TRP A 75 -26.97 30.33 -3.24
CA TRP A 75 -26.34 30.28 -4.57
C TRP A 75 -24.87 29.87 -4.49
N LEU A 76 -24.10 30.46 -3.56
CA LEU A 76 -22.70 30.05 -3.31
C LEU A 76 -22.62 28.56 -2.95
N SER A 77 -23.55 28.04 -2.15
CA SER A 77 -23.59 26.63 -1.78
C SER A 77 -23.77 25.72 -2.99
N GLN A 78 -24.69 26.06 -3.89
CA GLN A 78 -24.90 25.31 -5.13
C GLN A 78 -23.66 25.34 -6.00
N LEU A 79 -23.08 26.52 -6.22
CA LEU A 79 -21.86 26.68 -7.03
C LEU A 79 -20.69 25.87 -6.45
N LEU A 80 -20.43 25.98 -5.14
CA LEU A 80 -19.29 25.34 -4.50
C LEU A 80 -19.44 23.82 -4.47
N LYS A 81 -20.62 23.29 -4.16
CA LYS A 81 -20.85 21.83 -4.14
C LYS A 81 -20.77 21.19 -5.52
N CYS A 82 -21.06 21.94 -6.59
CA CYS A 82 -20.88 21.44 -7.96
C CYS A 82 -19.42 21.24 -8.36
N HIS A 83 -18.47 21.95 -7.73
CA HIS A 83 -17.06 21.94 -8.14
C HIS A 83 -16.08 21.44 -7.07
N CYS A 84 -16.51 21.37 -5.81
CA CYS A 84 -15.69 20.86 -4.70
C CYS A 84 -15.80 19.33 -4.55
N ALA A 85 -14.88 18.75 -3.78
CA ALA A 85 -15.02 17.37 -3.34
C ALA A 85 -16.21 17.22 -2.35
N PRO A 86 -17.04 16.15 -2.46
CA PRO A 86 -18.24 15.97 -1.62
C PRO A 86 -17.99 15.99 -0.11
N MET A 87 -16.78 15.57 0.31
CA MET A 87 -16.37 15.61 1.73
C MET A 87 -16.33 17.04 2.32
N ARG A 88 -16.30 18.08 1.49
CA ARG A 88 -16.29 19.49 1.91
C ARG A 88 -17.70 20.09 2.04
N ASP A 89 -18.75 19.37 1.65
CA ASP A 89 -20.13 19.87 1.63
C ASP A 89 -20.59 20.35 3.02
N ASN A 90 -20.11 19.71 4.09
CA ASN A 90 -20.42 20.14 5.46
C ASN A 90 -19.88 21.53 5.77
N TRP A 91 -18.68 21.88 5.30
CA TRP A 91 -18.11 23.21 5.50
C TRP A 91 -18.92 24.26 4.74
N VAL A 92 -19.37 23.92 3.54
CA VAL A 92 -20.27 24.76 2.74
C VAL A 92 -21.61 24.96 3.46
N ASN A 93 -22.19 23.90 4.04
CA ASN A 93 -23.43 23.99 4.83
C ASN A 93 -23.26 24.87 6.08
N ASP A 94 -22.13 24.77 6.76
CA ASP A 94 -21.80 25.60 7.92
C ASP A 94 -21.69 27.08 7.52
N MET A 95 -21.05 27.37 6.38
CA MET A 95 -21.00 28.72 5.81
C MET A 95 -22.40 29.26 5.54
N VAL A 96 -23.29 28.48 4.90
CA VAL A 96 -24.68 28.89 4.66
C VAL A 96 -25.39 29.21 5.96
N THR A 97 -25.23 28.34 6.96
CA THR A 97 -25.86 28.50 8.28
C THR A 97 -25.38 29.76 8.97
N GLN A 98 -24.07 30.03 8.95
CA GLN A 98 -23.46 31.21 9.57
C GLN A 98 -23.91 32.51 8.91
N LEU A 99 -23.89 32.58 7.57
CA LEU A 99 -24.32 33.75 6.81
C LEU A 99 -25.83 34.01 6.98
N SER A 100 -26.65 32.96 6.84
CA SER A 100 -28.11 33.10 6.92
C SER A 100 -28.60 33.47 8.32
N ARG A 101 -28.04 32.84 9.37
CA ARG A 101 -28.40 33.17 10.76
C ARG A 101 -27.87 34.54 11.14
N GLY A 102 -26.64 34.87 10.76
CA GLY A 102 -26.04 36.18 11.03
C GLY A 102 -26.87 37.33 10.44
N ASP A 103 -27.41 37.14 9.23
CA ASP A 103 -28.31 38.09 8.59
C ASP A 103 -29.65 38.23 9.33
N GLN A 104 -30.30 37.10 9.65
CA GLN A 104 -31.60 37.08 10.32
C GLN A 104 -31.56 37.64 11.76
N THR A 105 -30.48 37.39 12.50
CA THR A 105 -30.34 37.84 13.89
C THR A 105 -29.57 39.16 14.03
N GLY A 106 -29.02 39.71 12.94
CA GLY A 106 -28.12 40.86 12.97
C GLY A 106 -26.79 40.59 13.69
N ASP A 107 -26.35 39.33 13.78
CA ASP A 107 -25.13 38.97 14.51
C ASP A 107 -23.90 39.08 13.59
N VAL A 108 -23.15 40.17 13.79
CA VAL A 108 -21.90 40.47 13.08
C VAL A 108 -20.86 39.37 13.26
N THR A 109 -20.82 38.71 14.42
CA THR A 109 -19.81 37.68 14.69
C THR A 109 -20.03 36.45 13.83
N MET A 110 -21.30 36.08 13.62
CA MET A 110 -21.73 34.99 12.73
C MET A 110 -21.49 35.32 11.27
N LEU A 111 -21.76 36.55 10.83
CA LEU A 111 -21.47 36.99 9.46
C LEU A 111 -19.96 36.91 9.14
N VAL A 112 -19.11 37.43 10.02
CA VAL A 112 -17.65 37.36 9.85
C VAL A 112 -17.16 35.91 9.90
N ALA A 113 -17.76 35.06 10.73
CA ALA A 113 -17.46 33.63 10.74
C ALA A 113 -17.82 32.97 9.41
N GLY A 114 -18.99 33.27 8.85
CA GLY A 114 -19.44 32.78 7.55
C GLY A 114 -18.50 33.18 6.41
N MET A 115 -18.07 34.44 6.36
CA MET A 115 -17.09 34.91 5.37
C MET A 115 -15.72 34.23 5.51
N LYS A 116 -15.27 33.98 6.75
CA LYS A 116 -14.03 33.23 7.01
C LYS A 116 -14.15 31.77 6.56
N ASN A 117 -15.29 31.13 6.82
CA ASN A 117 -15.55 29.76 6.40
C ASN A 117 -15.57 29.66 4.86
N LEU A 118 -16.23 30.60 4.17
CA LEU A 118 -16.20 30.70 2.71
C LEU A 118 -14.76 30.78 2.17
N LEU A 119 -13.91 31.65 2.72
CA LEU A 119 -12.49 31.71 2.33
C LEU A 119 -11.76 30.38 2.57
N GLY A 120 -12.01 29.72 3.71
CA GLY A 120 -11.44 28.41 4.00
C GLY A 120 -11.88 27.34 3.00
N VAL A 121 -13.16 27.32 2.59
CA VAL A 121 -13.65 26.43 1.53
C VAL A 121 -12.95 26.73 0.20
N LEU A 122 -12.84 28.00 -0.18
CA LEU A 122 -12.21 28.41 -1.44
C LEU A 122 -10.72 28.06 -1.51
N GLU A 123 -9.98 28.26 -0.42
CA GLU A 123 -8.57 27.85 -0.33
C GLU A 123 -8.42 26.35 -0.52
N ALA A 124 -9.30 25.58 0.11
CA ALA A 124 -9.24 24.15 0.04
C ALA A 124 -9.69 23.62 -1.34
N MET A 125 -10.63 24.31 -1.99
CA MET A 125 -11.03 24.06 -3.37
C MET A 125 -9.89 24.31 -4.37
N LYS A 126 -8.95 25.24 -4.12
CA LYS A 126 -7.74 25.39 -4.94
C LYS A 126 -6.92 24.09 -5.00
N LEU A 127 -6.79 23.41 -3.87
CA LEU A 127 -6.10 22.12 -3.82
C LEU A 127 -6.90 21.02 -4.53
N ASP A 128 -8.23 21.06 -4.48
CA ASP A 128 -9.07 20.08 -5.21
C ASP A 128 -8.87 20.20 -6.72
N VAL A 129 -8.92 21.43 -7.25
CA VAL A 129 -8.70 21.71 -8.68
C VAL A 129 -7.29 21.32 -9.09
N ALA A 130 -6.26 21.72 -8.33
CA ALA A 130 -4.87 21.36 -8.64
C ALA A 130 -4.65 19.84 -8.62
N ASN A 131 -5.20 19.14 -7.61
CA ASN A 131 -5.10 17.68 -7.53
C ASN A 131 -5.85 16.99 -8.67
N HIS A 132 -7.03 17.48 -9.04
CA HIS A 132 -7.77 16.99 -10.19
C HIS A 132 -6.97 17.18 -11.49
N GLN A 133 -6.40 18.37 -11.70
CA GLN A 133 -5.55 18.67 -12.86
C GLN A 133 -4.33 17.74 -12.93
N ILE A 134 -3.62 17.52 -11.82
CA ILE A 134 -2.50 16.58 -11.76
C ILE A 134 -2.97 15.17 -12.13
N ARG A 135 -4.13 14.72 -11.63
CA ARG A 135 -4.67 13.38 -11.96
C ARG A 135 -5.02 13.26 -13.44
N CYS A 136 -5.63 14.28 -14.04
CA CYS A 136 -5.98 14.29 -15.45
C CYS A 136 -4.75 14.34 -16.37
N LEU A 137 -3.71 15.09 -15.99
CA LEU A 137 -2.49 15.21 -16.77
C LEU A 137 -1.52 14.04 -16.55
N ARG A 138 -1.62 13.33 -15.42
CA ARG A 138 -0.68 12.25 -15.05
C ARG A 138 -0.45 11.21 -16.15
N PRO A 139 -1.48 10.64 -16.82
CA PRO A 139 -1.25 9.64 -17.86
C PRO A 139 -0.38 10.18 -19.00
N LEU A 140 -0.62 11.43 -19.41
CA LEU A 140 0.13 12.10 -20.48
C LEU A 140 1.58 12.39 -20.05
N LEU A 141 1.77 12.86 -18.81
CA LEU A 141 3.11 13.15 -18.28
C LEU A 141 3.96 11.88 -18.11
N ILE A 142 3.36 10.77 -17.69
CA ILE A 142 4.07 9.49 -17.53
C ILE A 142 4.50 8.94 -18.88
N ASP A 143 3.63 9.02 -19.89
CA ASP A 143 3.95 8.51 -21.23
C ASP A 143 5.14 9.29 -21.84
N ASP A 144 5.16 10.61 -21.70
CA ASP A 144 6.22 11.50 -22.21
C ASP A 144 7.50 11.52 -21.36
N THR A 145 7.53 10.85 -20.20
CA THR A 145 8.65 10.95 -19.24
C THR A 145 10.01 10.58 -19.85
N VAL A 146 10.08 9.49 -20.64
CA VAL A 146 11.35 9.06 -21.25
C VAL A 146 11.89 10.10 -22.24
N HIS A 147 11.01 10.66 -23.08
CA HIS A 147 11.41 11.67 -24.06
C HIS A 147 11.87 12.97 -23.37
N PHE A 148 11.13 13.38 -22.34
CA PHE A 148 11.49 14.54 -21.51
C PHE A 148 12.86 14.35 -20.84
N GLU A 149 13.10 13.22 -20.19
CA GLU A 149 14.37 12.93 -19.51
C GLU A 149 15.54 12.86 -20.49
N GLN A 150 15.36 12.21 -21.65
CA GLN A 150 16.39 12.17 -22.68
C GLN A 150 16.77 13.57 -23.15
N LYS A 151 15.78 14.43 -23.45
CA LYS A 151 16.03 15.82 -23.86
C LYS A 151 16.73 16.63 -22.76
N PHE A 152 16.34 16.42 -21.51
CA PHE A 152 16.98 17.05 -20.35
C PHE A 152 18.46 16.62 -20.22
N PHE A 153 18.74 15.33 -20.35
CA PHE A 153 20.09 14.80 -20.20
C PHE A 153 21.00 15.10 -21.37
N ILE A 154 20.51 15.06 -22.61
CA ILE A 154 21.28 15.50 -23.80
C ILE A 154 21.86 16.90 -23.58
N LYS A 155 21.04 17.84 -23.07
CA LYS A 155 21.51 19.20 -22.76
C LYS A 155 22.59 19.21 -21.67
N LYS A 156 22.49 18.34 -20.66
CA LYS A 156 23.51 18.25 -19.59
C LYS A 156 24.80 17.55 -20.02
N ILE A 157 24.70 16.54 -20.88
CA ILE A 157 25.84 15.83 -21.48
C ILE A 157 26.64 16.82 -22.32
N ALA A 158 25.97 17.62 -23.17
CA ALA A 158 26.60 18.67 -23.97
C ALA A 158 27.31 19.75 -23.12
N LEU A 159 26.88 19.96 -21.87
CA LEU A 159 27.51 20.87 -20.91
C LEU A 159 28.64 20.21 -20.10
N GLY A 160 28.97 18.94 -20.35
CA GLY A 160 29.99 18.19 -19.59
C GLY A 160 29.61 17.92 -18.13
N ARG A 161 28.32 17.99 -17.78
CA ARG A 161 27.85 17.80 -16.38
C ARG A 161 27.54 16.35 -16.03
N VAL A 162 27.63 15.43 -16.99
CA VAL A 162 27.38 14.00 -16.81
C VAL A 162 28.54 13.25 -17.46
N ASP A 163 29.17 12.38 -16.68
CA ASP A 163 30.25 11.51 -17.18
C ASP A 163 29.64 10.29 -17.87
N ILE A 164 29.64 10.30 -19.21
CA ILE A 164 29.15 9.21 -20.04
C ILE A 164 30.22 8.13 -20.22
N GLY A 165 31.49 8.51 -20.35
CA GLY A 165 32.59 7.57 -20.51
C GLY A 165 32.73 6.63 -19.31
N GLY A 166 32.64 7.16 -18.08
CA GLY A 166 32.65 6.36 -16.87
C GLY A 166 31.45 5.40 -16.77
N ALA A 167 30.26 5.84 -17.19
CA ALA A 167 29.06 5.01 -17.22
C ALA A 167 29.15 3.89 -18.27
N HIS A 168 29.67 4.18 -19.46
CA HIS A 168 29.91 3.19 -20.50
C HIS A 168 30.95 2.15 -20.05
N ALA A 169 32.09 2.60 -19.50
CA ALA A 169 33.12 1.71 -18.99
C ALA A 169 32.61 0.84 -17.84
N TRP A 170 31.77 1.38 -16.96
CA TRP A 170 31.10 0.61 -15.90
C TRP A 170 30.23 -0.50 -16.48
N PHE A 171 29.38 -0.19 -17.46
CA PHE A 171 28.51 -1.17 -18.10
C PHE A 171 29.31 -2.24 -18.85
N ARG A 172 30.31 -1.86 -19.65
CA ARG A 172 31.20 -2.78 -20.39
C ARG A 172 31.90 -3.77 -19.47
N ARG A 173 32.41 -3.32 -18.31
CA ARG A 173 33.00 -4.20 -17.29
C ARG A 173 31.97 -5.19 -16.75
N ALA A 174 30.75 -4.72 -16.47
CA ALA A 174 29.70 -5.56 -15.94
C ALA A 174 29.19 -6.60 -16.95
N SER A 175 29.13 -6.27 -18.24
CA SER A 175 28.73 -7.19 -19.32
C SER A 175 29.80 -8.22 -19.66
N SER A 176 31.08 -7.95 -19.36
CA SER A 176 32.20 -8.88 -19.62
C SER A 176 32.33 -10.05 -18.64
N LEU A 177 31.46 -10.12 -17.61
CA LEU A 177 31.45 -11.21 -16.63
C LEU A 177 30.98 -12.53 -17.30
N PRO A 178 31.71 -13.66 -17.15
CA PRO A 178 31.37 -14.91 -17.83
C PRO A 178 29.96 -15.41 -17.50
N GLU A 179 29.17 -15.64 -18.55
CA GLU A 179 27.82 -16.19 -18.41
C GLU A 179 27.86 -17.72 -18.44
N ALA A 180 27.27 -18.37 -17.43
CA ALA A 180 26.95 -19.79 -17.49
C ALA A 180 25.69 -19.95 -18.37
N ALA A 181 25.90 -20.06 -19.67
CA ALA A 181 24.97 -20.55 -20.71
C ALA A 181 23.48 -20.17 -20.57
N ALA A 182 23.04 -19.12 -21.27
CA ALA A 182 21.65 -19.01 -21.71
C ALA A 182 21.54 -18.32 -23.09
N SER A 183 20.79 -18.97 -23.98
CA SER A 183 20.43 -18.50 -25.31
C SER A 183 19.25 -17.53 -25.21
N SER A 184 19.48 -16.24 -25.44
CA SER A 184 18.40 -15.27 -25.68
C SER A 184 18.77 -14.28 -26.79
N THR A 185 17.76 -13.67 -27.40
CA THR A 185 17.87 -12.67 -28.48
C THR A 185 18.77 -11.51 -28.04
N VAL A 186 19.69 -11.05 -28.91
CA VAL A 186 20.77 -10.09 -28.59
C VAL A 186 20.31 -8.83 -27.81
N MET A 187 19.15 -8.25 -28.13
CA MET A 187 18.63 -7.07 -27.39
C MET A 187 18.12 -7.39 -25.98
N GLN A 188 17.58 -8.59 -25.79
CA GLN A 188 17.15 -9.09 -24.47
C GLN A 188 18.37 -9.41 -23.61
N SER A 189 19.45 -9.90 -24.24
CA SER A 189 20.76 -10.11 -23.60
C SER A 189 21.34 -8.80 -23.05
N GLN A 190 21.38 -7.69 -23.79
CA GLN A 190 21.94 -6.42 -23.29
C GLN A 190 21.14 -5.80 -22.14
N THR A 191 19.81 -5.87 -22.22
CA THR A 191 18.95 -5.39 -21.14
C THR A 191 19.18 -6.24 -19.88
N TRP A 192 19.27 -7.56 -20.04
CA TRP A 192 19.57 -8.47 -18.93
C TRP A 192 20.97 -8.26 -18.34
N ASP A 193 21.98 -8.00 -19.17
CA ASP A 193 23.33 -7.65 -18.72
C ASP A 193 23.32 -6.40 -17.83
N PHE A 194 22.52 -5.41 -18.21
CA PHE A 194 22.33 -4.22 -17.39
C PHE A 194 21.63 -4.54 -16.06
N MET A 195 20.60 -5.39 -16.08
CA MET A 195 19.92 -5.82 -14.85
C MET A 195 20.88 -6.57 -13.91
N LYS A 196 21.72 -7.47 -14.44
CA LYS A 196 22.79 -8.15 -13.69
C LYS A 196 23.78 -7.14 -13.11
N ALA A 197 24.22 -6.15 -13.90
CA ALA A 197 25.10 -5.08 -13.45
C ALA A 197 24.51 -4.29 -12.28
N MET A 198 23.22 -3.94 -12.38
CA MET A 198 22.48 -3.25 -11.34
C MET A 198 22.33 -4.10 -10.08
N VAL A 199 22.11 -5.42 -10.20
CA VAL A 199 22.12 -6.35 -9.04
C VAL A 199 23.48 -6.38 -8.36
N GLN A 200 24.58 -6.38 -9.12
CA GLN A 200 25.92 -6.27 -8.51
C GLN A 200 26.12 -4.94 -7.78
N LEU A 201 25.51 -3.87 -8.31
CA LEU A 201 25.54 -2.55 -7.69
C LEU A 201 24.75 -2.51 -6.38
N THR A 202 23.71 -3.33 -6.20
CA THR A 202 22.93 -3.40 -4.94
C THR A 202 23.52 -4.34 -3.88
N ARG A 203 24.70 -4.94 -4.11
CA ARG A 203 25.37 -5.76 -3.10
C ARG A 203 25.86 -4.91 -1.93
N PRO A 204 25.59 -5.28 -0.66
CA PRO A 204 25.82 -4.42 0.51
C PRO A 204 27.27 -3.95 0.70
N PHE A 205 28.24 -4.78 0.30
CA PHE A 205 29.66 -4.55 0.58
C PHE A 205 30.49 -4.14 -0.64
N LYS A 206 29.83 -3.88 -1.78
CA LYS A 206 30.52 -3.36 -2.95
C LYS A 206 30.69 -1.84 -2.81
N SER A 207 31.92 -1.37 -2.58
CA SER A 207 32.27 0.05 -2.45
C SER A 207 32.25 0.83 -3.78
N GLU A 208 31.59 0.30 -4.80
CA GLU A 208 31.53 0.94 -6.11
C GLU A 208 30.57 2.14 -6.04
N LEU A 209 31.08 3.30 -6.45
CA LEU A 209 30.29 4.53 -6.59
C LEU A 209 29.24 4.32 -7.68
N PHE A 210 28.06 4.90 -7.49
CA PHE A 210 27.03 4.87 -8.51
C PHE A 210 27.49 5.69 -9.73
N PRO A 211 27.37 5.16 -10.96
CA PRO A 211 27.55 5.96 -12.17
C PRO A 211 26.65 7.20 -12.16
N HIS A 212 27.11 8.30 -12.74
CA HIS A 212 26.34 9.56 -12.77
C HIS A 212 24.97 9.44 -13.45
N THR A 213 24.78 8.43 -14.31
CA THR A 213 23.50 8.10 -14.92
C THR A 213 22.41 7.78 -13.90
N PHE A 214 22.77 7.29 -12.70
CA PHE A 214 21.84 6.95 -11.63
C PHE A 214 21.47 8.13 -10.71
N LEU A 215 21.76 9.38 -11.09
CA LEU A 215 21.52 10.55 -10.22
C LEU A 215 20.06 10.69 -9.72
N PHE A 216 19.06 10.20 -10.47
CA PHE A 216 17.65 10.18 -10.04
C PHE A 216 17.24 8.88 -9.32
N ASP A 217 18.12 7.88 -9.30
CA ASP A 217 17.86 6.55 -8.76
C ASP A 217 18.74 6.23 -7.52
N GLU A 218 19.74 7.06 -7.20
CA GLU A 218 20.74 6.82 -6.17
C GLU A 218 20.13 6.49 -4.80
N GLU A 219 19.21 7.31 -4.30
CA GLU A 219 18.53 7.08 -3.01
C GLU A 219 17.76 5.75 -3.01
N ARG A 220 17.10 5.42 -4.14
CA ARG A 220 16.35 4.17 -4.29
C ARG A 220 17.29 2.96 -4.30
N LEU A 221 18.45 3.06 -4.93
CA LEU A 221 19.48 2.01 -4.96
C LEU A 221 20.17 1.83 -3.61
N ILE A 222 20.44 2.92 -2.88
CA ILE A 222 20.95 2.87 -1.49
C ILE A 222 19.96 2.12 -0.61
N LYS A 223 18.66 2.40 -0.75
CA LYS A 223 17.63 1.65 -0.03
C LYS A 223 17.62 0.17 -0.42
N LEU A 224 17.73 -0.16 -1.70
CA LEU A 224 17.83 -1.56 -2.16
C LEU A 224 19.07 -2.27 -1.56
N ARG A 225 20.22 -1.58 -1.43
CA ARG A 225 21.41 -2.12 -0.74
C ARG A 225 21.13 -2.45 0.74
N ALA A 226 20.47 -1.53 1.45
CA ALA A 226 20.11 -1.74 2.85
C ALA A 226 19.12 -2.89 3.02
N ASP A 227 18.10 -2.94 2.16
CA ASP A 227 17.10 -4.01 2.16
C ASP A 227 17.76 -5.38 1.80
N MET A 228 18.74 -5.40 0.89
CA MET A 228 19.52 -6.61 0.57
C MET A 228 20.32 -7.09 1.78
N LEU A 229 20.99 -6.19 2.50
CA LEU A 229 21.72 -6.53 3.73
C LEU A 229 20.78 -7.14 4.78
N ASP A 230 19.59 -6.54 4.94
CA ASP A 230 18.58 -7.04 5.87
C ASP A 230 18.11 -8.46 5.49
N MET A 231 17.87 -8.72 4.21
CA MET A 231 17.50 -10.06 3.74
C MET A 231 18.61 -11.08 3.99
N VAL A 232 19.88 -10.73 3.71
CA VAL A 232 21.03 -11.62 3.93
C VAL A 232 21.17 -11.97 5.40
N ASN A 233 21.18 -10.96 6.27
CA ASN A 233 21.30 -11.17 7.72
C ASN A 233 20.13 -11.98 8.29
N LEU A 234 18.90 -11.73 7.81
CA LEU A 234 17.74 -12.50 8.23
C LEU A 234 17.82 -13.96 7.75
N GLU A 235 18.32 -14.23 6.54
CA GLU A 235 18.53 -15.59 6.05
C GLU A 235 19.62 -16.31 6.85
N ILE A 236 20.68 -15.62 7.29
CA ILE A 236 21.68 -16.19 8.23
C ILE A 236 21.00 -16.65 9.52
N CYS A 237 20.17 -15.79 10.14
CA CYS A 237 19.41 -16.15 11.34
C CYS A 237 18.52 -17.38 11.11
N MET A 238 17.80 -17.42 9.99
CA MET A 238 16.91 -18.53 9.66
C MET A 238 17.67 -19.83 9.37
N ARG A 239 18.85 -19.77 8.74
CA ARG A 239 19.72 -20.94 8.51
C ARG A 239 20.24 -21.51 9.81
N LEU A 240 20.75 -20.66 10.70
CA LEU A 240 21.23 -21.09 12.01
C LEU A 240 20.11 -21.71 12.84
N TYR A 241 18.90 -21.14 12.80
CA TYR A 241 17.71 -21.76 13.39
C TYR A 241 17.44 -23.17 12.84
N ARG A 242 17.42 -23.33 11.50
CA ARG A 242 17.19 -24.65 10.87
C ARG A 242 18.25 -25.68 11.26
N ILE A 243 19.51 -25.27 11.36
CA ILE A 243 20.62 -26.15 11.80
C ILE A 243 20.41 -26.60 13.25
N LEU A 244 20.08 -25.68 14.14
CA LEU A 244 19.84 -25.97 15.56
C LEU A 244 18.60 -26.85 15.78
N ASP A 245 17.52 -26.59 15.04
CA ASP A 245 16.30 -27.41 15.09
C ASP A 245 16.55 -28.85 14.61
N ALA A 246 17.34 -29.02 13.53
CA ALA A 246 17.73 -30.34 13.03
C ALA A 246 18.59 -31.12 14.06
N GLN A 247 19.54 -30.45 14.72
CA GLN A 247 20.36 -31.06 15.78
C GLN A 247 19.53 -31.49 17.00
N ASN A 248 18.48 -30.74 17.34
CA ASN A 248 17.58 -31.10 18.42
C ASN A 248 16.74 -32.35 18.07
N LYS A 249 16.26 -32.43 16.81
CA LYS A 249 15.52 -33.61 16.32
C LYS A 249 16.38 -34.87 16.36
N SER A 250 17.63 -34.81 15.90
CA SER A 250 18.53 -35.97 15.97
C SER A 250 18.85 -36.41 17.40
N SER A 251 18.95 -35.48 18.35
CA SER A 251 19.21 -35.82 19.76
C SER A 251 18.02 -36.48 20.47
N ARG A 252 16.78 -36.31 19.99
CA ARG A 252 15.59 -36.93 20.60
C ARG A 252 15.40 -38.38 20.12
N ASP A 253 15.80 -38.68 18.88
CA ASP A 253 15.73 -40.03 18.30
C ASP A 253 16.82 -40.98 18.83
N GLU A 254 17.92 -40.47 19.40
CA GLU A 254 18.99 -41.30 19.98
C GLU A 254 18.76 -41.75 21.44
N THR A 255 17.53 -41.62 21.98
CA THR A 255 17.21 -42.20 23.30
C THR A 255 17.00 -43.72 23.12
N PRO A 256 17.86 -44.62 23.63
CA PRO A 256 17.68 -46.05 23.42
C PRO A 256 16.47 -46.52 24.22
N THR A 257 15.48 -47.09 23.52
CA THR A 257 14.43 -47.91 24.11
C THR A 257 15.09 -49.11 24.80
N THR A 258 15.34 -48.97 26.10
CA THR A 258 15.75 -50.10 26.94
C THR A 258 14.61 -51.10 27.01
N SER A 259 14.75 -52.13 26.17
CA SER A 259 14.28 -53.51 26.34
C SER A 259 13.47 -53.79 27.62
N PHE A 260 12.15 -53.88 27.49
CA PHE A 260 11.36 -54.71 28.39
C PHE A 260 11.46 -56.16 27.92
N ALA A 261 12.23 -56.95 28.66
CA ALA A 261 12.39 -58.38 28.47
C ALA A 261 11.06 -59.12 28.65
N SER A 262 10.75 -60.00 27.70
CA SER A 262 9.67 -60.98 27.80
C SER A 262 10.03 -62.05 28.84
N SER A 263 9.13 -62.33 29.78
CA SER A 263 9.24 -63.46 30.71
C SER A 263 8.42 -64.65 30.17
N PRO A 264 8.99 -65.87 30.08
CA PRO A 264 8.31 -67.05 29.56
C PRO A 264 7.93 -68.03 30.69
N TYR A 265 6.66 -68.42 30.84
CA TYR A 265 6.26 -69.74 31.36
C TYR A 265 4.83 -70.09 30.93
N ASP A 266 4.67 -71.36 30.57
CA ASP A 266 3.60 -72.05 29.85
C ASP A 266 2.34 -72.45 30.67
N ARG A 267 1.15 -72.34 30.01
CA ARG A 267 0.01 -73.31 29.89
C ARG A 267 -0.80 -73.82 31.14
N PRO A 268 -1.94 -74.56 30.98
CA PRO A 268 -3.18 -74.32 30.21
C PRO A 268 -4.53 -74.79 30.90
N ALA A 269 -5.69 -74.44 30.30
CA ALA A 269 -7.01 -75.14 30.20
C ALA A 269 -8.01 -75.39 31.38
N SER A 270 -9.22 -74.78 31.24
CA SER A 270 -10.63 -75.26 31.47
C SER A 270 -11.15 -75.69 32.87
N PRO A 271 -12.49 -75.95 33.10
CA PRO A 271 -13.75 -75.53 32.44
C PRO A 271 -14.91 -75.10 33.43
N ALA A 272 -16.07 -74.65 32.89
CA ALA A 272 -17.49 -74.63 33.40
C ALA A 272 -17.80 -74.16 34.86
N ASP A 273 -18.91 -73.49 35.21
CA ASP A 273 -20.31 -73.86 34.97
C ASP A 273 -21.30 -72.73 35.37
N ASP A 274 -22.56 -72.92 34.96
CA ASP A 274 -23.72 -72.04 34.79
C ASP A 274 -24.28 -71.19 35.96
N THR A 275 -25.05 -70.16 35.54
CA THR A 275 -26.39 -69.66 36.01
C THR A 275 -26.45 -68.13 35.82
N GLU A 276 -27.41 -67.46 35.16
CA GLU A 276 -28.81 -67.74 34.87
C GLU A 276 -29.38 -66.66 33.88
N TYR A 277 -30.31 -67.09 33.00
CA TYR A 277 -31.38 -66.37 32.25
C TYR A 277 -31.09 -65.43 31.05
N SER A 278 -31.05 -66.07 29.87
CA SER A 278 -31.88 -65.92 28.65
C SER A 278 -32.62 -64.60 28.31
N SER A 279 -32.30 -64.06 27.12
CA SER A 279 -33.20 -63.34 26.18
C SER A 279 -34.19 -64.34 25.50
N PRO A 280 -35.04 -64.05 24.47
CA PRO A 280 -35.18 -62.85 23.60
C PRO A 280 -36.64 -62.52 23.16
N THR A 281 -36.83 -61.57 22.23
CA THR A 281 -37.69 -61.66 21.01
C THR A 281 -38.40 -60.35 20.64
N ILE A 282 -38.24 -59.93 19.38
CA ILE A 282 -38.95 -58.84 18.67
C ILE A 282 -40.42 -59.24 18.40
N PRO A 283 -41.38 -58.30 18.42
CA PRO A 283 -42.24 -58.12 17.24
C PRO A 283 -42.56 -56.66 16.87
N SER A 284 -43.17 -56.54 15.68
CA SER A 284 -43.44 -55.38 14.82
C SER A 284 -44.59 -54.42 15.22
N LEU A 285 -44.46 -53.17 14.74
CA LEU A 285 -45.40 -52.36 13.93
C LEU A 285 -46.93 -52.50 14.12
N HIS A 286 -47.60 -51.45 14.61
CA HIS A 286 -48.93 -51.00 14.19
C HIS A 286 -49.22 -49.54 14.61
N ASP A 287 -49.84 -48.81 13.68
CA ASP A 287 -50.78 -47.68 13.75
C ASP A 287 -50.88 -46.80 15.01
N PHE A 288 -50.89 -45.47 14.82
CA PHE A 288 -52.08 -44.65 15.09
C PHE A 288 -51.98 -43.27 14.40
N ASP A 289 -52.99 -43.00 13.58
CA ASP A 289 -53.42 -41.69 13.04
C ASP A 289 -53.68 -40.66 14.16
N ILE A 290 -53.52 -39.36 13.85
CA ILE A 290 -54.51 -38.28 14.11
C ILE A 290 -54.08 -36.98 13.40
N THR A 291 -55.10 -36.24 12.98
CA THR A 291 -55.23 -35.34 11.83
C THR A 291 -55.27 -33.83 12.13
N ARG A 292 -55.03 -33.01 11.08
CA ARG A 292 -55.54 -31.64 10.73
C ARG A 292 -55.00 -30.43 11.52
N PHE A 293 -54.80 -29.22 10.95
CA PHE A 293 -55.41 -28.47 9.83
C PHE A 293 -54.34 -27.72 9.00
N SER A 294 -54.26 -27.82 7.67
CA SER A 294 -55.01 -27.17 6.56
C SER A 294 -54.66 -25.70 6.25
N ARG A 295 -53.87 -25.53 5.17
CA ARG A 295 -53.77 -24.35 4.30
C ARG A 295 -55.04 -24.22 3.46
N GLN A 296 -55.31 -23.01 2.96
CA GLN A 296 -56.10 -22.82 1.74
C GLN A 296 -55.40 -21.83 0.82
N ASP A 297 -55.33 -22.23 -0.43
CA ASP A 297 -54.80 -21.54 -1.60
C ASP A 297 -55.96 -21.53 -2.60
N ASN A 298 -56.15 -20.45 -3.37
CA ASN A 298 -56.86 -20.53 -4.65
C ASN A 298 -56.71 -19.24 -5.48
N GLY A 299 -56.38 -19.41 -6.76
CA GLY A 299 -56.09 -18.31 -7.70
C GLY A 299 -57.30 -17.79 -8.49
N HIS A 300 -57.01 -16.87 -9.44
CA HIS A 300 -57.48 -16.77 -10.84
C HIS A 300 -57.90 -15.37 -11.35
N ALA A 301 -57.30 -15.02 -12.51
CA ALA A 301 -57.86 -14.40 -13.73
C ALA A 301 -58.01 -12.86 -13.94
N MET A 302 -57.17 -12.35 -14.87
CA MET A 302 -57.43 -11.54 -16.11
C MET A 302 -58.22 -10.22 -16.12
N GLY A 303 -57.62 -9.17 -16.73
CA GLY A 303 -58.33 -8.02 -17.33
C GLY A 303 -57.45 -6.81 -17.71
N HIS A 304 -57.23 -6.58 -19.02
CA HIS A 304 -56.80 -5.30 -19.67
C HIS A 304 -58.06 -4.62 -20.30
N PRO A 305 -58.07 -3.37 -20.88
CA PRO A 305 -56.98 -2.43 -21.22
C PRO A 305 -57.23 -0.88 -21.02
N LEU A 306 -56.17 -0.10 -21.31
CA LEU A 306 -56.09 1.26 -21.94
C LEU A 306 -56.38 2.57 -21.16
N GLY A 307 -55.35 3.45 -21.07
CA GLY A 307 -55.54 4.92 -21.06
C GLY A 307 -54.54 5.83 -20.32
N LYS A 308 -53.35 6.08 -20.91
CA LYS A 308 -52.48 7.30 -20.85
C LYS A 308 -52.37 8.16 -19.55
N GLN A 309 -51.17 8.21 -18.95
CA GLN A 309 -50.23 9.36 -18.87
C GLN A 309 -49.21 9.24 -17.70
N SER A 310 -47.92 9.32 -18.04
CA SER A 310 -46.78 9.99 -17.34
C SER A 310 -46.74 10.02 -15.80
N TRP A 311 -45.71 9.43 -15.16
CA TRP A 311 -44.77 10.03 -14.17
C TRP A 311 -43.67 9.01 -13.76
N MET A 312 -42.50 9.54 -13.36
CA MET A 312 -41.19 8.91 -13.04
C MET A 312 -41.16 7.93 -11.85
N THR A 313 -40.20 6.99 -11.79
CA THR A 313 -38.96 7.01 -10.93
C THR A 313 -38.26 5.63 -10.79
N ASN A 314 -36.98 5.71 -10.43
CA ASN A 314 -36.10 4.75 -9.72
C ASN A 314 -35.17 3.82 -10.50
N VAL A 315 -33.88 4.20 -10.47
CA VAL A 315 -32.71 3.31 -10.55
C VAL A 315 -31.93 3.52 -9.26
N ASP A 316 -31.79 2.45 -8.47
CA ASP A 316 -31.01 2.39 -7.23
C ASP A 316 -29.50 2.32 -7.52
N GLU A 317 -28.77 3.29 -6.98
CA GLU A 317 -27.33 3.22 -6.72
C GLU A 317 -27.11 2.84 -5.25
N SER A 318 -26.45 1.71 -5.02
CA SER A 318 -26.04 1.26 -3.69
C SER A 318 -24.66 1.81 -3.31
N TYR A 319 -24.69 2.81 -2.45
CA TYR A 319 -23.58 3.25 -1.59
C TYR A 319 -23.41 2.29 -0.41
N ALA A 320 -22.16 2.03 0.01
CA ALA A 320 -21.79 1.97 1.44
C ALA A 320 -20.27 1.96 1.65
N ASN A 321 -19.75 3.08 2.16
CA ASN A 321 -18.59 3.13 3.04
C ASN A 321 -19.00 2.61 4.44
N SER A 322 -18.07 2.05 5.22
CA SER A 322 -17.93 2.43 6.63
C SER A 322 -16.63 1.91 7.29
N SER A 323 -16.27 2.69 8.30
CA SER A 323 -15.07 2.81 9.08
C SER A 323 -15.06 1.97 10.37
N VAL A 324 -13.85 1.54 10.74
CA VAL A 324 -13.23 1.37 12.08
C VAL A 324 -14.14 1.17 13.30
N SER A 325 -13.97 0.03 13.99
CA SER A 325 -14.09 -0.13 15.45
C SER A 325 -13.43 -1.44 15.93
N SER A 326 -12.68 -1.36 17.04
CA SER A 326 -12.07 -2.51 17.76
C SER A 326 -13.12 -3.32 18.52
N PRO A 327 -12.84 -4.61 18.85
CA PRO A 327 -13.10 -5.03 20.24
C PRO A 327 -12.13 -6.10 20.82
N GLN A 328 -11.94 -6.01 22.14
CA GLN A 328 -11.56 -7.10 23.05
C GLN A 328 -12.68 -8.15 23.12
N SER A 329 -12.36 -9.43 23.38
CA SER A 329 -13.03 -10.31 24.38
C SER A 329 -12.54 -11.77 24.32
N SER A 330 -12.42 -12.40 25.48
CA SER A 330 -12.32 -13.86 25.71
C SER A 330 -13.74 -14.43 26.06
N PRO A 331 -13.95 -15.73 26.43
CA PRO A 331 -14.92 -16.62 25.74
C PRO A 331 -16.06 -17.18 26.64
N SER A 332 -17.03 -17.92 26.04
CA SER A 332 -17.80 -19.10 26.59
C SER A 332 -19.08 -19.35 25.75
N LEU A 333 -19.22 -20.45 24.99
CA LEU A 333 -19.82 -21.77 25.28
C LEU A 333 -21.36 -21.80 25.50
N THR A 334 -22.11 -22.39 24.55
CA THR A 334 -23.02 -23.55 24.74
C THR A 334 -23.45 -24.17 23.39
N ALA A 335 -23.54 -25.51 23.35
CA ALA A 335 -23.86 -26.38 22.22
C ALA A 335 -25.39 -26.53 22.04
N SER A 336 -25.94 -26.93 20.88
CA SER A 336 -26.15 -28.35 20.51
C SER A 336 -26.67 -28.49 19.05
N THR A 337 -26.12 -29.46 18.31
CA THR A 337 -26.54 -30.01 16.98
C THR A 337 -27.58 -31.14 17.14
N PRO A 338 -28.29 -31.62 16.10
CA PRO A 338 -27.82 -32.66 15.12
C PRO A 338 -28.32 -32.40 13.67
N ASP A 339 -27.99 -33.08 12.56
CA ASP A 339 -27.21 -34.27 12.20
C ASP A 339 -26.86 -34.14 10.70
N THR A 340 -25.59 -34.33 10.33
CA THR A 340 -25.16 -34.89 9.03
C THR A 340 -23.68 -35.26 9.12
N LEU A 341 -23.35 -36.43 8.59
CA LEU A 341 -22.09 -37.17 8.69
C LEU A 341 -20.81 -36.30 8.52
N PRO A 342 -19.73 -36.57 9.28
CA PRO A 342 -18.60 -35.64 9.37
C PRO A 342 -17.73 -35.71 8.11
N PRO A 343 -17.28 -34.56 7.55
CA PRO A 343 -16.13 -34.54 6.68
C PRO A 343 -14.89 -34.88 7.53
N THR A 344 -14.01 -35.75 7.01
CA THR A 344 -12.72 -36.04 7.61
C THR A 344 -11.98 -34.71 7.84
N PRO A 345 -11.61 -34.34 9.08
CA PRO A 345 -11.01 -33.04 9.34
C PRO A 345 -9.65 -32.94 8.64
N LEU A 346 -9.42 -31.81 7.98
CA LEU A 346 -8.16 -31.39 7.32
C LEU A 346 -6.97 -31.21 8.28
N TYR A 347 -6.94 -31.95 9.39
CA TYR A 347 -5.82 -32.00 10.34
C TYR A 347 -4.99 -33.29 10.22
N LEU A 348 -5.36 -34.20 9.32
CA LEU A 348 -4.57 -35.39 8.97
C LEU A 348 -3.93 -35.29 7.58
N THR A 349 -3.80 -34.08 7.04
CA THR A 349 -2.73 -33.80 6.08
C THR A 349 -1.51 -33.41 6.91
N PRO A 350 -0.41 -34.18 6.91
CA PRO A 350 0.80 -33.76 7.60
C PRO A 350 1.42 -32.60 6.82
N VAL A 351 0.94 -31.38 7.06
CA VAL A 351 1.75 -30.19 6.81
C VAL A 351 2.70 -30.10 7.99
N SER A 352 3.97 -30.40 7.74
CA SER A 352 5.06 -30.36 8.70
C SER A 352 4.92 -29.19 9.68
N SER A 353 4.82 -29.46 10.98
CA SER A 353 4.84 -28.50 12.11
C SER A 353 5.99 -27.47 12.05
N ASP A 354 7.00 -27.75 11.24
CA ASP A 354 8.23 -27.01 11.06
C ASP A 354 8.03 -25.67 10.32
N SER A 355 7.10 -25.60 9.37
CA SER A 355 6.87 -24.41 8.54
C SER A 355 6.18 -23.27 9.31
N VAL A 356 5.29 -23.64 10.25
CA VAL A 356 4.60 -22.71 11.14
C VAL A 356 5.57 -22.14 12.17
N SER A 357 6.43 -22.97 12.75
CA SER A 357 7.44 -22.51 13.73
C SER A 357 8.48 -21.57 13.11
N ALA A 358 8.94 -21.86 11.89
CA ALA A 358 9.88 -21.01 11.17
C ALA A 358 9.27 -19.65 10.75
N SER A 359 8.01 -19.63 10.33
CA SER A 359 7.30 -18.39 9.96
C SER A 359 7.00 -17.50 11.18
N GLN A 360 6.64 -18.11 12.32
CA GLN A 360 6.50 -17.40 13.59
C GLN A 360 7.81 -16.79 14.06
N LEU A 361 8.92 -17.54 13.99
CA LEU A 361 10.24 -17.01 14.33
C LEU A 361 10.61 -15.83 13.44
N ARG A 362 10.44 -15.97 12.11
CA ARG A 362 10.74 -14.88 11.17
C ARG A 362 9.96 -13.60 11.52
N THR A 363 8.67 -13.74 11.82
CA THR A 363 7.82 -12.60 12.23
C THR A 363 8.34 -11.95 13.52
N SER A 364 8.76 -12.75 14.50
CA SER A 364 9.33 -12.24 15.74
C SER A 364 10.69 -11.55 15.54
N LEU A 365 11.55 -12.06 14.66
CA LEU A 365 12.83 -11.43 14.33
C LEU A 365 12.61 -10.07 13.65
N LEU A 366 11.65 -10.00 12.71
CA LEU A 366 11.26 -8.74 12.07
C LEU A 366 10.72 -7.72 13.09
N ALA A 367 9.94 -8.16 14.08
CA ALA A 367 9.46 -7.30 15.15
C ALA A 367 10.62 -6.73 16.01
N ILE A 368 11.62 -7.55 16.34
CA ILE A 368 12.83 -7.09 17.05
C ILE A 368 13.58 -6.05 16.20
N LEU A 369 13.77 -6.32 14.90
CA LEU A 369 14.46 -5.39 14.00
C LEU A 369 13.71 -4.06 13.84
N SER A 370 12.37 -4.06 13.92
CA SER A 370 11.56 -2.84 13.85
C SER A 370 11.74 -1.90 15.05
N SER A 371 12.33 -2.39 16.16
CA SER A 371 12.61 -1.59 17.35
C SER A 371 13.79 -0.61 17.19
N SER A 372 14.61 -0.79 16.14
CA SER A 372 15.81 0.01 15.91
C SER A 372 15.88 0.57 14.49
N THR A 373 16.22 1.86 14.39
CA THR A 373 16.45 2.57 13.13
C THR A 373 17.95 2.78 12.83
N SER A 374 18.84 2.21 13.65
CA SER A 374 20.29 2.37 13.51
C SER A 374 20.84 1.67 12.26
N SER A 375 21.83 2.29 11.62
CA SER A 375 22.56 1.66 10.50
C SER A 375 23.35 0.41 10.92
N LYS A 376 23.69 0.30 12.22
CA LYS A 376 24.33 -0.88 12.82
C LYS A 376 23.35 -1.71 13.66
N LYS A 377 22.05 -1.70 13.32
CA LYS A 377 21.00 -2.41 14.07
C LYS A 377 21.31 -3.90 14.27
N TRP A 378 21.94 -4.55 13.29
CA TRP A 378 22.29 -5.97 13.37
C TRP A 378 23.36 -6.27 14.42
N ASP A 379 24.34 -5.38 14.61
CA ASP A 379 25.36 -5.52 15.64
C ASP A 379 24.75 -5.31 17.04
N ALA A 380 23.91 -4.29 17.17
CA ALA A 380 23.29 -3.92 18.44
C ALA A 380 22.24 -4.94 18.92
N LEU A 381 21.42 -5.47 18.00
CA LEU A 381 20.34 -6.41 18.29
C LEU A 381 20.78 -7.88 18.18
N SER A 382 22.05 -8.17 17.85
CA SER A 382 22.56 -9.54 17.74
C SER A 382 22.26 -10.39 18.98
N PRO A 383 22.40 -9.89 20.24
CA PRO A 383 22.05 -10.67 21.43
C PRO A 383 20.56 -11.00 21.50
N ASP A 384 19.68 -10.04 21.22
CA ASP A 384 18.22 -10.23 21.24
C ASP A 384 17.76 -11.24 20.17
N LEU A 385 18.36 -11.18 18.99
CA LEU A 385 18.11 -12.12 17.90
C LEU A 385 18.57 -13.53 18.28
N ALA A 386 19.76 -13.67 18.88
CA ALA A 386 20.30 -14.94 19.33
C ALA A 386 19.42 -15.60 20.39
N LEU A 387 18.97 -14.81 21.38
CA LEU A 387 18.05 -15.24 22.42
C LEU A 387 16.74 -15.74 21.81
N GLN A 388 16.16 -14.98 20.88
CA GLN A 388 14.88 -15.35 20.28
C GLN A 388 14.97 -16.63 19.44
N ILE A 389 16.07 -16.85 18.72
CA ILE A 389 16.32 -18.10 17.98
C ILE A 389 16.41 -19.28 18.93
N LEU A 390 17.19 -19.18 20.02
CA LEU A 390 17.37 -20.28 20.98
C LEU A 390 16.09 -20.62 21.75
N ARG A 391 15.28 -19.61 22.08
CA ARG A 391 13.96 -19.83 22.72
C ARG A 391 13.04 -20.70 21.87
N GLN A 392 13.15 -20.61 20.54
CA GLN A 392 12.31 -21.36 19.62
C GLN A 392 12.80 -22.81 19.37
N THR A 393 14.07 -23.13 19.65
CA THR A 393 14.66 -24.46 19.36
C THR A 393 14.68 -25.43 20.55
N THR A 394 14.11 -25.05 21.71
CA THR A 394 14.10 -25.84 22.97
C THR A 394 15.49 -26.22 23.51
N ILE A 395 16.57 -25.63 22.98
CA ILE A 395 17.95 -25.86 23.42
C ILE A 395 18.20 -25.15 24.77
N SER A 396 19.02 -25.77 25.63
CA SER A 396 19.42 -25.17 26.91
C SER A 396 20.08 -23.79 26.73
N LEU A 397 19.57 -22.81 27.46
CA LEU A 397 20.04 -21.41 27.46
C LEU A 397 21.48 -21.25 27.98
N ILE A 398 22.09 -22.30 28.54
CA ILE A 398 23.50 -22.30 28.99
C ILE A 398 24.45 -22.00 27.81
N ARG A 399 24.07 -22.34 26.58
CA ARG A 399 24.88 -22.10 25.37
C ARG A 399 24.69 -20.71 24.75
N LEU A 400 23.85 -19.85 25.33
CA LEU A 400 23.51 -18.54 24.78
C LEU A 400 24.74 -17.66 24.52
N PRO A 401 25.72 -17.48 25.44
CA PRO A 401 26.86 -16.59 25.17
C PRO A 401 27.74 -17.06 24.00
N HIS A 402 27.86 -18.37 23.83
CA HIS A 402 28.61 -18.94 22.70
C HIS A 402 27.86 -18.75 21.39
N PHE A 403 26.53 -18.95 21.40
CA PHE A 403 25.70 -18.75 20.23
C PHE A 403 25.60 -17.28 19.82
N GLU A 404 25.53 -16.35 20.77
CA GLU A 404 25.58 -14.91 20.54
C GLU A 404 26.88 -14.51 19.84
N SER A 405 28.02 -14.95 20.36
CA SER A 405 29.33 -14.69 19.76
C SER A 405 29.41 -15.29 18.36
N HIS A 406 28.93 -16.53 18.19
CA HIS A 406 28.91 -17.20 16.88
C HIS A 406 28.04 -16.43 15.87
N LEU A 407 26.80 -16.08 16.22
CA LEU A 407 25.89 -15.31 15.36
C LEU A 407 26.51 -13.97 14.95
N ALA A 408 27.08 -13.23 15.91
CA ALA A 408 27.72 -11.93 15.66
C ALA A 408 28.90 -12.01 14.68
N THR A 409 29.60 -13.15 14.60
CA THR A 409 30.70 -13.31 13.61
C THR A 409 30.22 -13.42 12.16
N HIS A 410 28.95 -13.76 11.95
CA HIS A 410 28.36 -13.98 10.64
C HIS A 410 27.55 -12.77 10.15
N LEU A 411 26.84 -12.07 11.05
CA LEU A 411 26.03 -10.91 10.71
C LEU A 411 26.90 -9.77 10.16
N SER A 412 26.44 -9.14 9.07
CA SER A 412 27.11 -7.99 8.43
C SER A 412 28.60 -8.21 8.11
N ASN A 413 29.03 -9.47 7.93
CA ASN A 413 30.43 -9.81 7.70
C ASN A 413 30.62 -10.53 6.34
N PRO A 414 31.06 -9.82 5.28
CA PRO A 414 31.20 -10.39 3.94
C PRO A 414 32.29 -11.45 3.82
N ARG A 415 33.21 -11.53 4.78
CA ARG A 415 34.27 -12.56 4.79
C ARG A 415 33.77 -13.90 5.31
N SER A 416 32.57 -13.93 5.88
CA SER A 416 32.00 -15.10 6.49
C SER A 416 31.41 -16.04 5.44
N LYS A 417 31.73 -17.34 5.52
CA LYS A 417 31.19 -18.32 4.57
C LYS A 417 29.66 -18.41 4.62
N LEU A 418 29.07 -18.41 5.82
CA LEU A 418 27.60 -18.39 5.95
C LEU A 418 26.97 -17.13 5.35
N TYR A 419 27.67 -15.99 5.41
CA TYR A 419 27.21 -14.76 4.77
C TYR A 419 27.23 -14.91 3.25
N GLN A 420 28.33 -15.40 2.68
CA GLN A 420 28.48 -15.62 1.24
C GLN A 420 27.43 -16.62 0.72
N ASP A 421 27.23 -17.73 1.42
CA ASP A 421 26.25 -18.75 1.05
C ASP A 421 24.79 -18.23 1.16
N ALA A 422 24.52 -17.31 2.10
CA ALA A 422 23.21 -16.67 2.25
C ALA A 422 22.98 -15.61 1.16
N GLU A 423 23.99 -14.79 0.86
CA GLU A 423 23.96 -13.81 -0.22
C GLU A 423 23.75 -14.48 -1.58
N GLU A 424 24.51 -15.54 -1.89
CA GLU A 424 24.37 -16.29 -3.15
C GLU A 424 22.97 -16.90 -3.30
N HIS A 425 22.40 -17.42 -2.21
CA HIS A 425 21.04 -17.97 -2.23
C HIS A 425 19.99 -16.89 -2.51
N ILE A 426 20.12 -15.71 -1.90
CA ILE A 426 19.20 -14.60 -2.18
C ILE A 426 19.38 -14.12 -3.61
N LEU A 427 20.62 -13.93 -4.08
CA LEU A 427 20.92 -13.48 -5.43
C LEU A 427 20.38 -14.45 -6.49
N THR A 428 20.49 -15.77 -6.28
CA THR A 428 19.99 -16.78 -7.22
C THR A 428 18.47 -16.69 -7.38
N ASN A 429 17.74 -16.64 -6.25
CA ASN A 429 16.29 -16.50 -6.28
C ASN A 429 15.85 -15.14 -6.83
N LEU A 430 16.55 -14.07 -6.46
CA LEU A 430 16.29 -12.70 -6.92
C LEU A 430 16.49 -12.58 -8.43
N CYS A 431 17.58 -13.12 -8.99
CA CYS A 431 17.84 -13.07 -10.42
C CYS A 431 16.79 -13.86 -11.19
N ALA A 432 16.40 -15.04 -10.71
CA ALA A 432 15.37 -15.86 -11.36
C ALA A 432 13.98 -15.18 -11.40
N ASP A 433 13.60 -14.47 -10.33
CA ASP A 433 12.35 -13.68 -10.31
C ASP A 433 12.49 -12.40 -11.16
N LEU A 434 13.64 -11.74 -11.10
CA LEU A 434 13.93 -10.52 -11.86
C LEU A 434 13.91 -10.75 -13.36
N GLU A 435 14.49 -11.85 -13.83
CA GLU A 435 14.52 -12.21 -15.25
C GLU A 435 13.10 -12.28 -15.82
N LYS A 436 12.21 -13.06 -15.18
CA LYS A 436 10.79 -13.18 -15.58
C LYS A 436 10.06 -11.83 -15.59
N LEU A 437 10.33 -10.99 -14.59
CA LEU A 437 9.74 -9.66 -14.51
C LEU A 437 10.24 -8.74 -15.63
N VAL A 438 11.52 -8.83 -15.98
CA VAL A 438 12.10 -8.07 -17.09
C VAL A 438 11.47 -8.49 -18.41
N GLU A 439 11.31 -9.78 -18.67
CA GLU A 439 10.61 -10.27 -19.87
C GLU A 439 9.17 -9.75 -19.93
N THR A 440 8.49 -9.73 -18.78
CA THR A 440 7.08 -9.30 -18.69
C THR A 440 6.93 -7.78 -18.87
N TYR A 441 7.83 -6.98 -18.31
CA TYR A 441 7.71 -5.51 -18.28
C TYR A 441 8.37 -4.80 -19.46
N THR A 442 9.35 -5.45 -20.12
CA THR A 442 10.00 -4.89 -21.33
C THR A 442 9.00 -4.42 -22.40
N PRO A 443 7.97 -5.20 -22.78
CA PRO A 443 7.01 -4.77 -23.81
C PRO A 443 5.95 -3.76 -23.34
N LEU A 444 5.86 -3.45 -22.04
CA LEU A 444 4.80 -2.61 -21.48
C LEU A 444 5.08 -1.10 -21.67
N SER A 445 4.06 -0.27 -21.79
CA SER A 445 4.24 1.19 -21.78
C SER A 445 4.69 1.71 -20.40
N ASN A 446 5.22 2.93 -20.36
CA ASN A 446 5.60 3.57 -19.08
C ASN A 446 4.39 3.68 -18.13
N LEU A 447 3.21 3.96 -18.68
CA LEU A 447 1.95 4.03 -17.93
C LEU A 447 1.57 2.67 -17.36
N GLN A 448 1.68 1.59 -18.14
CA GLN A 448 1.36 0.24 -17.66
C GLN A 448 2.31 -0.23 -16.54
N ILE A 449 3.60 0.10 -16.65
CA ILE A 449 4.57 -0.17 -15.58
C ILE A 449 4.21 0.62 -14.31
N PHE A 450 3.81 1.89 -14.45
CA PHE A 450 3.35 2.71 -13.33
C PHE A 450 2.07 2.16 -12.68
N GLU A 451 1.09 1.75 -13.48
CA GLU A 451 -0.14 1.12 -12.99
C GLU A 451 0.15 -0.18 -12.24
N ALA A 452 1.03 -1.04 -12.78
CA ALA A 452 1.46 -2.27 -12.11
C ALA A 452 2.15 -1.97 -10.76
N ALA A 453 3.01 -0.95 -10.71
CA ALA A 453 3.71 -0.54 -9.49
C ALA A 453 2.77 0.05 -8.41
N THR A 454 1.65 0.65 -8.82
CA THR A 454 0.74 1.36 -7.92
C THR A 454 -0.50 0.54 -7.53
N ALA A 455 -0.95 -0.38 -8.40
CA ALA A 455 -2.13 -1.23 -8.17
C ALA A 455 -1.94 -2.21 -6.99
N SER A 456 -0.70 -2.68 -6.75
CA SER A 456 -0.40 -3.69 -5.73
C SER A 456 -0.63 -3.20 -4.29
N ARG A 457 -0.67 -1.89 -4.02
CA ARG A 457 -0.82 -1.36 -2.65
C ARG A 457 -2.22 -1.53 -2.05
N VAL A 458 -3.26 -1.81 -2.85
CA VAL A 458 -4.66 -1.83 -2.36
C VAL A 458 -5.15 -3.25 -2.03
N VAL A 459 -4.53 -4.30 -2.58
CA VAL A 459 -5.09 -5.68 -2.53
C VAL A 459 -4.32 -6.62 -1.58
N SER A 460 -3.09 -6.28 -1.15
CA SER A 460 -2.28 -7.16 -0.29
C SER A 460 -2.63 -7.17 1.20
N ALA A 461 -3.70 -6.49 1.62
CA ALA A 461 -4.16 -6.50 3.01
C ALA A 461 -5.08 -7.70 3.35
N SER A 462 -5.57 -8.47 2.37
CA SER A 462 -6.66 -9.43 2.63
C SER A 462 -6.55 -10.82 1.99
N ALA A 463 -5.45 -11.20 1.32
CA ALA A 463 -5.32 -12.57 0.79
C ALA A 463 -3.88 -13.14 0.85
N SER A 464 -3.76 -14.34 1.43
CA SER A 464 -2.59 -15.24 1.54
C SER A 464 -1.60 -15.02 2.70
N ALA A 465 -2.09 -15.12 3.95
CA ALA A 465 -1.27 -15.21 5.16
C ALA A 465 -0.49 -16.54 5.34
N GLN A 466 -0.19 -17.28 4.26
CA GLN A 466 0.45 -18.60 4.36
C GLN A 466 1.35 -19.01 3.18
N CYS A 467 1.78 -18.03 2.37
CA CYS A 467 2.84 -18.27 1.38
C CYS A 467 4.19 -17.77 1.93
N ASN A 468 5.24 -18.55 1.71
CA ASN A 468 6.61 -18.39 2.19
C ASN A 468 7.09 -16.91 2.20
N SER A 469 7.13 -16.27 3.38
CA SER A 469 7.46 -14.82 3.56
C SER A 469 8.74 -14.41 2.84
N PHE A 470 9.75 -15.29 2.86
CA PHE A 470 11.01 -15.11 2.14
C PHE A 470 10.81 -14.91 0.63
N LYS A 471 9.96 -15.71 0.01
CA LYS A 471 9.66 -15.59 -1.43
C LYS A 471 8.97 -14.27 -1.74
N LYS A 472 8.02 -13.85 -0.90
CA LYS A 472 7.33 -12.56 -1.05
C LYS A 472 8.31 -11.38 -1.01
N GLU A 473 9.22 -11.35 -0.04
CA GLU A 473 10.23 -10.28 0.09
C GLU A 473 11.17 -10.23 -1.12
N ILE A 474 11.60 -11.40 -1.62
CA ILE A 474 12.40 -11.49 -2.85
C ILE A 474 11.63 -10.96 -4.06
N THR A 475 10.37 -11.38 -4.24
CA THR A 475 9.56 -10.91 -5.36
C THR A 475 9.30 -9.40 -5.27
N GLU A 476 9.09 -8.83 -4.07
CA GLU A 476 8.95 -7.38 -3.87
C GLU A 476 10.23 -6.62 -4.21
N MET A 477 11.39 -7.14 -3.80
CA MET A 477 12.70 -6.62 -4.18
C MET A 477 12.91 -6.66 -5.70
N ALA A 478 12.67 -7.82 -6.32
CA ALA A 478 12.80 -8.03 -7.76
C ALA A 478 11.90 -7.06 -8.54
N THR A 479 10.66 -6.87 -8.09
CA THR A 479 9.69 -5.95 -8.70
C THR A 479 10.18 -4.51 -8.67
N ARG A 480 10.70 -4.04 -7.51
CA ARG A 480 11.28 -2.70 -7.40
C ARG A 480 12.49 -2.52 -8.32
N MET A 481 13.36 -3.53 -8.40
CA MET A 481 14.52 -3.51 -9.28
C MET A 481 14.11 -3.50 -10.74
N ALA A 482 13.14 -4.33 -11.16
CA ALA A 482 12.62 -4.35 -12.52
C ALA A 482 12.08 -2.98 -12.95
N HIS A 483 11.26 -2.34 -12.10
CA HIS A 483 10.72 -1.01 -12.39
C HIS A 483 11.81 0.05 -12.57
N ILE A 484 12.79 0.11 -11.65
CA ILE A 484 13.90 1.07 -11.74
C ILE A 484 14.74 0.77 -12.98
N GLY A 485 15.15 -0.48 -13.15
CA GLY A 485 16.08 -0.88 -14.20
C GLY A 485 15.52 -0.67 -15.61
N ILE A 486 14.25 -1.02 -15.86
CA ILE A 486 13.64 -0.87 -17.18
C ILE A 486 13.44 0.60 -17.54
N LEU A 487 12.93 1.41 -16.61
CA LEU A 487 12.74 2.84 -16.86
C LEU A 487 14.10 3.54 -17.06
N HIS A 488 15.09 3.20 -16.25
CA HIS A 488 16.45 3.70 -16.39
C HIS A 488 17.06 3.30 -17.75
N TRP A 489 16.90 2.03 -18.15
CA TRP A 489 17.38 1.52 -19.43
C TRP A 489 16.76 2.27 -20.61
N ARG A 490 15.45 2.55 -20.57
CA ARG A 490 14.75 3.33 -21.62
C ARG A 490 15.32 4.74 -21.80
N VAL A 491 15.75 5.37 -20.73
CA VAL A 491 16.36 6.72 -20.78
C VAL A 491 17.82 6.63 -21.22
N TRP A 492 18.62 5.78 -20.57
CA TRP A 492 20.08 5.85 -20.64
C TRP A 492 20.74 4.88 -21.62
N ALA A 493 20.08 3.81 -22.04
CA ALA A 493 20.66 2.89 -23.02
C ALA A 493 21.12 3.61 -24.30
N PRO A 494 20.30 4.42 -24.98
CA PRO A 494 20.73 5.13 -26.18
C PRO A 494 21.68 6.31 -25.90
N LEU A 495 21.77 6.78 -24.65
CA LEU A 495 22.57 7.97 -24.30
C LEU A 495 23.95 7.65 -23.74
N ALA A 496 24.13 6.47 -23.11
CA ALA A 496 25.34 6.15 -22.36
C ALA A 496 25.84 4.71 -22.54
N TYR A 497 24.94 3.72 -22.62
CA TYR A 497 25.35 2.31 -22.57
C TYR A 497 25.59 1.69 -23.94
N LEU A 498 24.77 2.05 -24.93
CA LEU A 498 24.86 1.54 -26.31
C LEU A 498 25.68 2.45 -27.22
N VAL A 499 26.02 3.65 -26.76
CA VAL A 499 26.91 4.56 -27.49
C VAL A 499 28.32 4.00 -27.43
N ASP A 500 28.96 3.82 -28.58
CA ASP A 500 30.37 3.48 -28.65
C ASP A 500 31.20 4.77 -28.67
N PRO A 501 31.82 5.18 -27.55
CA PRO A 501 32.62 6.40 -27.51
C PRO A 501 33.85 6.32 -28.43
N ASP A 502 34.30 5.10 -28.75
CA ASP A 502 35.49 4.85 -29.57
C ASP A 502 35.17 5.03 -31.09
N ALA A 503 33.89 5.02 -31.48
CA ALA A 503 33.43 5.17 -32.87
C ALA A 503 33.24 6.63 -33.34
N GLU A 504 33.33 7.60 -32.43
CA GLU A 504 33.36 9.04 -32.76
C GLU A 504 34.80 9.53 -32.96
N GLU A 505 35.78 9.00 -32.20
CA GLU A 505 37.20 9.34 -32.37
C GLU A 505 37.76 8.89 -33.73
N GLU A 506 37.31 7.76 -34.28
CA GLU A 506 37.70 7.32 -35.64
C GLU A 506 37.14 8.23 -36.74
N ARG A 507 36.02 8.92 -36.51
CA ARG A 507 35.39 9.81 -37.51
C ARG A 507 36.00 11.21 -37.57
N ASP A 508 36.60 11.67 -36.49
CA ASP A 508 37.37 12.93 -36.47
C ASP A 508 38.85 12.73 -36.87
N SER A 509 39.24 11.48 -37.15
CA SER A 509 40.61 11.08 -37.54
C SER A 509 40.78 10.78 -39.04
N GLU A 510 39.69 10.76 -39.82
CA GLU A 510 39.66 10.67 -41.29
C GLU A 510 39.37 12.04 -41.93
#